data_AF-A0A960JYQ8-F1
#
_entry.id   AF-A0A960JYQ8-F1
#
_cell.length_a   1.000
_cell.length_b   1.000
_cell.length_c   1.000
_cell.angle_alpha   90.00
_cell.angle_beta   90.00
_cell.angle_gamma   90.00
#
_symmetry.space_group_name_H-M   'P 1'
#
loop_
_entity.id
_entity.type
_entity.pdbx_description
1 polymer ?
#
loop_
_entity_poly.entity_id
_entity_poly.type
_entity_poly.pdbx_seq_one_letter_code
_entity_poly.pdbx_strand_id
1 'polypeptide(L)' 'MNDSRSQRSRAAESSSPEGPQLQRVARKAPRYGILERCIGYNLRISYALASQLFARVFEDQELAPIQFAALEFIA' A
#
# COMPACT_ATOMS: atom_id res chain seq x y z
N MET A 1 -0.89 41.89 -41.07
CA MET A 1 -2.18 41.72 -40.36
C MET A 1 -2.84 40.42 -40.81
N ASN A 2 -2.70 39.36 -40.02
CA ASN A 2 -3.80 38.48 -39.58
C ASN A 2 -3.21 37.36 -38.73
N ASP A 3 -3.24 37.62 -37.43
CA ASP A 3 -3.21 36.63 -36.37
C ASP A 3 -4.39 35.67 -36.54
N SER A 4 -4.15 34.36 -36.47
CA SER A 4 -5.10 33.33 -36.00
C SER A 4 -4.56 31.94 -36.33
N ARG A 5 -3.55 31.50 -35.59
CA ARG A 5 -3.25 30.07 -35.45
C ARG A 5 -3.11 29.70 -33.98
N SER A 6 -4.05 30.18 -33.17
CA SER A 6 -4.42 29.55 -31.92
C SER A 6 -5.15 28.24 -32.20
N GLN A 7 -5.04 27.31 -31.26
CA GLN A 7 -5.82 26.07 -31.14
C GLN A 7 -5.32 24.90 -32.00
N ARG A 8 -4.39 24.15 -31.43
CA ARG A 8 -4.57 22.72 -31.20
C ARG A 8 -3.67 22.30 -30.04
N SER A 9 -4.12 22.67 -28.84
CA SER A 9 -3.77 21.98 -27.61
C SER A 9 -4.16 20.51 -27.77
N ARG A 10 -3.21 19.63 -28.11
CA ARG A 10 -3.41 18.19 -27.99
C ARG A 10 -3.15 17.82 -26.55
N ALA A 11 -4.22 17.86 -25.76
CA ALA A 11 -4.37 16.97 -24.63
C ALA A 11 -4.49 15.54 -25.18
N ALA A 12 -3.58 14.69 -24.76
CA ALA A 12 -3.69 13.24 -24.72
C ALA A 12 -2.73 12.84 -23.58
N GLU A 13 -3.09 13.22 -22.36
CA GLU A 13 -3.68 12.26 -21.41
C GLU A 13 -2.76 11.05 -21.28
N SER A 14 -1.81 11.20 -20.37
CA SER A 14 -1.06 10.11 -19.76
C SER A 14 -2.07 9.15 -19.12
N SER A 15 -2.41 8.08 -19.83
CA SER A 15 -3.08 6.92 -19.25
C SER A 15 -2.08 6.21 -18.32
N SER A 16 -1.89 6.76 -17.11
CA SER A 16 -1.41 5.94 -15.99
C SER A 16 -2.48 4.88 -15.75
N PRO A 17 -2.14 3.58 -15.75
CA PRO A 17 -3.06 2.57 -15.28
C PRO A 17 -3.24 2.85 -13.79
N GLU A 18 -4.40 3.39 -13.42
CA GLU A 18 -4.83 3.46 -12.04
C GLU A 18 -4.77 2.02 -11.51
N GLY A 19 -3.74 1.73 -10.70
CA GLY A 19 -3.73 0.52 -9.89
C GLY A 19 -5.04 0.49 -9.08
N PRO A 20 -5.62 -0.70 -8.86
CA PRO A 20 -6.94 -0.81 -8.26
C PRO A 20 -7.00 -0.02 -6.96
N GLN A 21 -7.77 1.08 -6.97
CA GLN A 21 -8.03 1.87 -5.79
C GLN A 21 -8.71 0.94 -4.79
N LEU A 22 -7.98 0.55 -3.75
CA LEU A 22 -8.53 -0.16 -2.61
C LEU A 22 -9.55 0.77 -1.96
N GLN A 23 -10.80 0.65 -2.39
CA GLN A 23 -11.94 1.36 -1.84
C GLN A 23 -12.09 0.88 -0.39
N ARG A 24 -11.37 1.54 0.52
CA ARG A 24 -11.43 1.27 1.96
C ARG A 24 -12.78 1.79 2.43
N VAL A 25 -13.80 0.94 2.32
CA VAL A 25 -15.05 1.14 3.06
C VAL A 25 -14.63 1.28 4.53
N ALA A 26 -14.79 2.48 5.08
CA ALA A 26 -14.49 2.77 6.47
C ALA A 26 -15.48 1.99 7.35
N ARG A 27 -15.19 0.70 7.57
CA ARG A 27 -15.89 -0.09 8.56
C ARG A 27 -15.49 0.45 9.92
N LYS A 28 -16.49 0.82 10.73
CA LYS A 28 -16.29 1.22 12.12
C LYS A 28 -15.50 0.12 12.81
N ALA A 29 -14.25 0.41 13.20
CA ALA A 29 -13.41 -0.57 13.86
C ALA A 29 -14.13 -1.09 15.11
N PRO A 30 -14.12 -2.42 15.37
CA PRO A 30 -14.68 -2.95 16.61
C PRO A 30 -13.99 -2.29 17.81
N ARG A 31 -14.76 -1.95 18.85
CA ARG A 31 -14.19 -1.42 20.09
C ARG A 31 -13.71 -2.58 20.93
N TYR A 32 -12.39 -2.70 21.10
CA TYR A 32 -11.77 -3.78 21.88
C TYR A 32 -11.49 -3.39 23.35
N GLY A 33 -11.88 -2.17 23.75
CA GLY A 33 -11.87 -1.74 25.15
C GLY A 33 -10.47 -1.77 25.76
N ILE A 34 -10.26 -2.58 26.80
CA ILE A 34 -8.98 -2.69 27.50
C ILE A 34 -7.85 -3.24 26.60
N LEU A 35 -8.18 -4.03 25.57
CA LEU A 35 -7.20 -4.59 24.64
C LEU A 35 -6.50 -3.51 23.82
N GLU A 36 -7.20 -2.41 23.46
CA GLU A 36 -6.60 -1.30 22.71
C GLU A 36 -5.50 -0.58 23.49
N ARG A 37 -5.49 -0.70 24.82
CA ARG A 37 -4.44 -0.16 25.70
C ARG A 37 -3.30 -1.15 25.96
N CYS A 38 -3.47 -2.41 25.59
CA CYS A 38 -2.44 -3.43 25.76
C CYS A 38 -1.37 -3.27 24.68
N ILE A 39 -0.13 -3.01 25.08
CA ILE A 39 0.99 -2.87 24.14
C ILE A 39 1.18 -4.13 23.29
N GLY A 40 1.04 -5.32 23.90
CA GLY A 40 1.16 -6.60 23.20
C GLY A 40 0.07 -6.81 22.14
N TYR A 41 -1.15 -6.34 22.40
CA TYR A 41 -2.23 -6.38 21.41
C TYR A 41 -1.92 -5.49 20.21
N ASN A 42 -1.52 -4.24 20.46
CA ASN A 42 -1.16 -3.31 19.39
C ASN A 42 0.03 -3.79 18.56
N LEU A 43 1.07 -4.32 19.21
CA LEU A 43 2.23 -4.89 18.52
C LEU A 43 1.84 -6.05 17.60
N ARG A 44 0.96 -6.95 18.06
CA ARG A 44 0.47 -8.06 17.24
C ARG A 44 -0.32 -7.58 16.03
N ILE A 45 -1.21 -6.60 16.21
CA ILE A 45 -1.99 -6.02 15.10
C ILE A 45 -1.06 -5.35 14.09
N SER A 46 -0.12 -4.51 14.55
CA SER A 46 0.84 -3.85 13.67
C SER A 46 1.72 -4.85 12.92
N TYR A 47 2.23 -5.88 13.58
CA TYR A 47 3.02 -6.93 12.94
C TYR A 47 2.22 -7.71 11.90
N ALA A 48 0.96 -8.05 12.19
CA ALA A 48 0.10 -8.74 11.24
C ALA A 48 -0.14 -7.90 9.98
N LEU A 49 -0.42 -6.61 10.14
CA LEU A 49 -0.59 -5.68 9.01
C LEU A 49 0.70 -5.53 8.20
N ALA A 50 1.85 -5.39 8.87
CA ALA A 50 3.14 -5.32 8.21
C ALA A 50 3.46 -6.61 7.44
N SER A 51 3.17 -7.77 8.01
CA SER A 51 3.38 -9.08 7.37
C SER A 51 2.47 -9.27 6.15
N GLN A 52 1.23 -8.80 6.19
CA GLN A 52 0.33 -8.81 5.02
C GLN A 52 0.82 -7.89 3.91
N LEU A 53 1.35 -6.72 4.26
CA LEU A 53 1.94 -5.81 3.28
C LEU A 53 3.18 -6.45 2.65
N PHE A 54 4.05 -7.04 3.47
CA PHE A 54 5.23 -7.75 3.01
C PHE A 54 4.86 -8.86 2.02
N ALA A 55 3.92 -9.74 2.38
CA ALA A 55 3.49 -10.85 1.52
C ALA A 55 2.96 -10.39 0.15
N ARG A 56 2.36 -9.19 0.07
CA ARG A 56 1.91 -8.61 -1.21
C ARG A 56 3.05 -8.01 -2.03
N VAL A 57 4.03 -7.39 -1.37
CA VAL A 57 5.18 -6.77 -2.05
C VAL A 57 6.14 -7.85 -2.56
N PHE A 58 6.26 -8.95 -1.82
CA PHE A 58 7.18 -10.04 -2.09
C PHE A 58 6.48 -11.33 -2.55
N GLU A 59 5.33 -11.20 -3.21
CA GLU A 59 4.49 -12.34 -3.62
C GLU A 59 5.26 -13.31 -4.52
N ASP A 60 6.05 -12.78 -5.46
CA ASP A 60 6.82 -13.57 -6.42
C ASP A 60 8.04 -14.27 -5.80
N GLN A 61 8.48 -13.84 -4.62
CA GLN A 61 9.67 -14.37 -3.96
C GLN A 61 9.33 -15.52 -3.01
N GLU A 62 8.05 -15.74 -2.69
CA GLU A 62 7.57 -16.75 -1.73
C GLU A 62 8.33 -16.73 -0.38
N LEU A 63 8.86 -15.57 0.01
CA LEU A 63 9.62 -15.40 1.24
C LEU A 63 8.73 -14.92 2.38
N ALA A 64 8.89 -15.56 3.55
CA ALA A 64 8.38 -15.00 4.79
C ALA A 64 9.27 -13.83 5.25
N PRO A 65 8.72 -12.84 5.99
CA PRO A 65 9.51 -11.70 6.50
C PRO A 65 10.78 -12.10 7.25
N ILE A 66 10.73 -13.20 8.01
CA ILE A 66 11.89 -13.71 8.76
C ILE A 66 12.98 -14.29 7.84
N GLN A 67 12.59 -14.93 6.74
CA GLN A 67 13.53 -15.49 5.77
C GLN A 67 14.22 -14.36 5.01
N PHE A 68 13.46 -13.32 4.63
CA PHE A 68 14.02 -12.11 4.03
C PHE A 68 15.02 -11.42 4.97
N ALA A 69 14.66 -11.22 6.24
CA ALA A 69 15.56 -10.62 7.23
C ALA A 69 16.84 -11.46 7.45
N ALA A 70 16.71 -12.79 7.43
CA ALA A 70 17.88 -13.67 7.53
C ALA A 70 18.82 -13.53 6.33
N LEU A 71 18.26 -13.37 5.12
CA LEU A 71 19.04 -13.12 3.90
C LEU A 71 19.72 -11.75 3.93
N GLU A 72 19.04 -10.70 4.38
CA GLU A 72 19.65 -9.37 4.53
C GLU A 72 20.80 -9.35 5.54
N PHE A 73 20.73 -10.17 6.60
CA PHE A 73 21.78 -10.21 7.61
C PHE A 73 23.10 -10.83 7.11
N ILE A 74 23.02 -11.72 6.10
CA ILE A 74 24.18 -12.47 5.58
C ILE A 74 24.72 -11.94 4.25
N ALA A 75 24.02 -10.99 3.61
CA ALA A 75 24.39 -10.37 2.34
C ALA A 75 25.25 -9.11 2.54
#